data_AF-A0AA96N3E1-F1
#
_entry.id   AF-A0AA96N3E1-F1
#
_cell.length_a   1.000
_cell.length_b   1.000
_cell.length_c   1.000
_cell.angle_alpha   90.00
_cell.angle_beta   90.00
_cell.angle_gamma   90.00
#
_symmetry.space_group_name_H-M   'P 1'
#
loop_
_entity.id
_entity.type
_entity.pdbx_description
1 polymer ?
#
loop_
_entity_poly.entity_id
_entity_poly.type
_entity_poly.pdbx_seq_one_letter_code
_entity_poly.pdbx_strand_id
1 'polypeptide(L)' 'MDTNQPILEELSFQIKKLRHLMILAAAIYGFGSEEVLGYSQELDKLIIEYQLQTS' A
#
# COMPACT_ATOMS: atom_id res chain seq x y z
N MET A 1 -2.49 -26.82 3.62
CA MET A 1 -2.75 -25.69 2.72
C MET A 1 -2.43 -24.45 3.50
N ASP A 2 -1.37 -23.73 3.12
CA ASP A 2 -0.98 -22.49 3.78
C ASP A 2 -2.07 -21.44 3.56
N THR A 3 -2.94 -21.30 4.56
CA THR A 3 -4.11 -20.41 4.57
C THR A 3 -3.77 -18.93 4.40
N ASN A 4 -2.50 -18.56 4.51
CA ASN A 4 -2.03 -17.17 4.43
C ASN A 4 -1.65 -16.74 3.01
N GLN A 5 -1.44 -17.68 2.08
CA GLN A 5 -0.95 -17.33 0.74
C GLN A 5 -1.93 -16.43 -0.06
N PRO A 6 -3.25 -16.68 -0.07
CA PRO A 6 -4.21 -15.77 -0.71
C PRO A 6 -4.26 -14.39 -0.06
N ILE A 7 -4.07 -14.32 1.27
CA ILE A 7 -4.07 -13.06 2.04
C ILE A 7 -2.83 -12.23 1.69
N LEU A 8 -1.67 -12.87 1.58
CA LEU A 8 -0.42 -12.22 1.18
C LEU A 8 -0.47 -11.71 -0.26
N GLU A 9 -1.08 -12.46 -1.19
CA GLU A 9 -1.27 -12.03 -2.57
C GLU A 9 -2.17 -10.79 -2.66
N GLU A 10 -3.27 -10.78 -1.90
CA GLU A 10 -4.20 -9.65 -1.81
C GLU A 10 -3.51 -8.40 -1.22
N LEU A 11 -2.80 -8.54 -0.10
CA LEU A 11 -2.03 -7.44 0.50
C LEU A 11 -0.98 -6.90 -0.46
N SER A 12 -0.25 -7.78 -1.16
CA SER A 12 0.75 -7.39 -2.17
C SER A 12 0.12 -6.62 -3.32
N PHE A 13 -1.06 -7.04 -3.77
CA PHE A 13 -1.82 -6.34 -4.81
C PHE A 13 -2.25 -4.94 -4.35
N GLN A 14 -2.81 -4.83 -3.14
CA GLN A 14 -3.24 -3.55 -2.59
C GLN A 14 -2.08 -2.57 -2.41
N ILE A 15 -0.93 -3.02 -1.88
CA ILE A 15 0.28 -2.20 -1.75
C ILE A 15 0.73 -1.66 -3.12
N LYS A 16 0.77 -2.52 -4.15
CA LYS A 16 1.19 -2.10 -5.51
C LYS A 16 0.22 -1.09 -6.10
N LYS A 17 -1.09 -1.34 -5.98
CA LYS A 17 -2.14 -0.45 -6.48
C LYS A 17 -2.05 0.92 -5.80
N LEU A 18 -1.96 0.95 -4.48
CA LEU A 18 -1.95 2.19 -3.71
C LEU A 18 -0.67 2.99 -3.96
N ARG A 19 0.47 2.33 -4.14
CA ARG A 19 1.73 2.96 -4.55
C ARG A 19 1.62 3.62 -5.92
N HIS A 20 0.95 2.97 -6.87
CA HIS A 20 0.73 3.57 -8.18
C HIS A 20 -0.14 4.82 -8.08
N LEU A 21 -1.23 4.76 -7.31
CA LEU A 21 -2.10 5.93 -7.06
C LEU A 21 -1.35 7.07 -6.39
N MET A 22 -0.52 6.79 -5.39
CA MET A 22 0.32 7.79 -4.73
C MET A 22 1.25 8.51 -5.72
N ILE A 23 1.91 7.76 -6.61
CA ILE A 23 2.83 8.32 -7.61
C ILE A 23 2.06 9.20 -8.61
N LEU A 24 0.89 8.75 -9.08
CA LEU A 24 0.04 9.54 -9.97
C LEU A 24 -0.44 10.83 -9.29
N ALA A 25 -0.91 10.73 -8.05
CA ALA A 25 -1.33 11.89 -7.27
C ALA A 25 -0.17 12.86 -7.02
N ALA A 26 1.03 12.36 -6.72
CA ALA A 26 2.22 13.20 -6.55
C ALA A 26 2.62 13.93 -7.83
N ALA A 27 2.43 13.32 -9.00
CA ALA A 27 2.68 13.98 -10.28
C ALA A 27 1.68 15.12 -10.56
N ILE A 28 0.47 15.06 -10.02
CA ILE A 28 -0.60 16.06 -10.24
C ILE A 28 -0.59 17.15 -9.16
N TYR A 29 -0.48 16.74 -7.90
CA TYR A 29 -0.71 17.59 -6.72
C TYR A 29 0.58 17.86 -5.91
N GLY A 30 1.67 17.16 -6.21
CA GLY A 30 2.92 17.21 -5.45
C GLY A 30 2.92 16.31 -4.21
N PHE A 31 4.11 15.94 -3.74
CA PHE A 31 4.28 14.99 -2.63
C PHE A 31 3.78 15.49 -1.27
N GLY A 32 3.66 16.80 -1.09
CA GLY A 32 3.16 17.41 0.15
C GLY A 32 1.64 17.61 0.17
N SER A 33 0.92 17.21 -0.88
CA SER A 33 -0.55 17.31 -0.92
C SER A 33 -1.19 16.36 0.08
N GLU A 34 -2.36 16.73 0.58
CA GLU A 34 -3.13 15.92 1.52
C GLU A 34 -3.47 14.55 0.91
N GLU A 35 -3.78 14.51 -0.38
CA GLU A 35 -4.07 13.30 -1.13
C GLU A 35 -2.87 12.33 -1.12
N VAL A 36 -1.65 12.83 -1.36
CA VAL A 36 -0.44 11.99 -1.36
C VAL A 36 -0.08 11.54 0.04
N LEU A 37 -0.21 12.42 1.04
CA LEU A 37 0.02 12.07 2.44
C LEU A 37 -0.97 10.99 2.91
N GLY A 38 -2.23 11.06 2.50
CA GLY A 38 -3.24 10.04 2.76
C GLY A 38 -2.85 8.67 2.17
N TYR A 39 -2.42 8.64 0.90
CA TYR A 39 -1.92 7.41 0.29
C TYR A 39 -0.68 6.86 0.99
N SER A 40 0.25 7.72 1.42
CA SER A 40 1.45 7.31 2.14
C SER A 40 1.11 6.63 3.47
N GLN A 41 0.19 7.22 4.25
CA GLN A 41 -0.21 6.68 5.54
C GLN A 41 -0.89 5.31 5.40
N GLU A 42 -1.74 5.14 4.39
CA GLU A 42 -2.43 3.87 4.16
C GLU A 42 -1.48 2.80 3.61
N LEU A 43 -0.49 3.18 2.79
CA LEU A 43 0.59 2.31 2.35
C LEU A 43 1.41 1.77 3.53
N ASP A 44 1.75 2.61 4.51
CA ASP A 44 2.51 2.20 5.69
C ASP A 44 1.75 1.12 6.48
N LYS A 45 0.43 1.27 6.66
CA LYS A 45 -0.40 0.27 7.35
C LYS A 45 -0.38 -1.08 6.62
N LEU A 46 -0.60 -1.06 5.31
CA LEU A 46 -0.62 -2.28 4.49
C LEU A 46 0.73 -2.99 4.48
N ILE A 47 1.83 -2.23 4.48
CA ILE A 47 3.19 -2.80 4.57
C ILE A 47 3.42 -3.47 5.92
N ILE A 48 3.00 -2.84 7.02
CA ILE A 48 3.08 -3.43 8.36
C ILE A 48 2.27 -4.72 8.42
N GLU A 49 1.03 -4.71 7.91
CA GLU A 49 0.18 -5.89 7.89
C GLU A 49 0.80 -7.04 7.07
N TYR A 50 1.33 -6.73 5.88
CA TYR A 50 2.04 -7.71 5.07
C TYR A 50 3.23 -8.33 5.82
N GLN A 51 4.04 -7.50 6.49
CA GLN A 51 5.18 -7.97 7.27
C GLN A 51 4.77 -8.90 8.42
N LEU A 52 3.69 -8.58 9.12
CA LEU A 52 3.14 -9.41 10.20
C LEU A 52 2.63 -10.76 9.69
N GLN A 53 2.10 -10.83 8.47
CA GLN A 53 1.61 -12.08 7.86
C GLN A 53 2.74 -12.95 7.28
N THR A 54 3.92 -12.38 7.04
CA THR A 54 5.14 -13.09 6.59
C THR A 54 6.11 -13.45 7.71
N SER A 55 5.84 -13.03 8.95
CA SER A 55 6.66 -13.31 10.14
C SER A 55 6.25 -14.63 10.80
#